data_AF-A2AJW3-F1
#
_entry.id   AF-A2AJW3-F1
#
_cell.length_a   1.000
_cell.length_b   1.000
_cell.length_c   1.000
_cell.angle_alpha   90.00
_cell.angle_beta   90.00
_cell.angle_gamma   90.00
#
_symmetry.space_group_name_H-M   'P 1'
#
loop_
_entity.id
_entity.type
_entity.pdbx_description
1 polymer ?
#
loop_
_entity_poly.entity_id
_entity_poly.type
_entity_poly.pdbx_seq_one_letter_code
_entity_poly.pdbx_strand_id
1 'polypeptide(L)'
;MPVRPDLQQLEKCIDDALRKNDFKPLLALLQIDICEDVKIKCSKQFLRKLDDLICRELNKKDIQTVSSILISIGRCSKNIFILGQAGLQTMIKQGLVQKMVSWFENSKEIILNQQQSKDEAVMNMIEDLFDLLMVIYDISDEGKNQVLESFIPQICALVIDSRVNFCIQQEALKKMNLMLDRIPQ
;
A
#
# COMPACT_ATOMS: atom_id res chain seq x y z
N MET A 1 -0.96 15.41 -25.14
CA MET A 1 -2.34 15.10 -24.71
C MET A 1 -2.72 16.03 -23.56
N PRO A 2 -3.95 16.56 -23.49
CA PRO A 2 -4.38 17.33 -22.32
C PRO A 2 -4.43 16.40 -21.09
N VAL A 3 -3.84 16.86 -19.98
CA VAL A 3 -3.86 16.16 -18.69
C VAL A 3 -5.33 16.04 -18.25
N ARG A 4 -5.83 14.81 -18.08
CA ARG A 4 -7.19 14.59 -17.58
C ARG A 4 -7.30 15.17 -16.15
N PRO A 5 -8.23 16.09 -15.87
CA PRO A 5 -8.35 16.77 -14.58
C PRO A 5 -8.63 15.81 -13.41
N ASP A 6 -9.04 14.58 -13.68
CA ASP A 6 -9.37 13.55 -12.68
C ASP A 6 -8.13 13.00 -11.95
N LEU A 7 -6.97 12.95 -12.63
CA LEU A 7 -5.72 12.45 -12.04
C LEU A 7 -5.14 13.41 -10.99
N GLN A 8 -5.44 14.70 -11.08
CA GLN A 8 -4.95 15.72 -10.14
C GLN A 8 -5.69 15.68 -8.78
N GLN A 9 -6.59 14.71 -8.57
CA GLN A 9 -7.52 14.69 -7.44
C GLN A 9 -7.35 13.46 -6.53
N LEU A 10 -6.21 12.75 -6.54
CA LEU A 10 -6.00 11.59 -5.66
C LEU A 10 -6.32 11.91 -4.19
N GLU A 11 -5.77 12.99 -3.65
CA GLU A 11 -6.06 13.38 -2.25
C GLU A 11 -7.53 13.75 -2.04
N LYS A 12 -8.21 14.30 -3.06
CA LYS A 12 -9.64 14.55 -2.98
C LYS A 12 -10.45 13.24 -2.97
N CYS A 13 -10.04 12.23 -3.74
CA CYS A 13 -10.65 10.90 -3.69
C CYS A 13 -10.50 10.29 -2.29
N ILE A 14 -9.32 10.43 -1.68
CA ILE A 14 -9.08 10.02 -0.28
C ILE A 14 -9.95 10.84 0.69
N ASP A 15 -10.09 12.16 0.49
CA ASP A 15 -10.95 13.01 1.32
C ASP A 15 -12.44 12.64 1.20
N ASP A 16 -12.92 12.34 -0.01
CA ASP A 16 -14.30 11.91 -0.25
C ASP A 16 -14.56 10.53 0.38
N ALA A 17 -13.63 9.59 0.26
CA ALA A 17 -13.69 8.30 0.93
C ALA A 17 -13.69 8.45 2.47
N LEU A 18 -12.81 9.29 3.02
CA LEU A 18 -12.74 9.55 4.46
C LEU A 18 -14.00 10.23 5.00
N ARG A 19 -14.50 11.28 4.35
CA ARG A 19 -15.57 12.12 4.91
C ARG A 19 -16.96 11.64 4.56
N LYS A 20 -17.13 11.08 3.36
CA LYS A 20 -18.44 10.73 2.80
C LYS A 20 -18.63 9.23 2.63
N ASN A 21 -17.58 8.43 2.88
CA ASN A 21 -17.58 6.99 2.58
C ASN A 21 -17.88 6.72 1.08
N ASP A 22 -17.48 7.64 0.20
CA ASP A 22 -17.67 7.53 -1.24
C ASP A 22 -16.37 7.11 -1.92
N PHE A 23 -16.32 5.85 -2.34
CA PHE A 23 -15.16 5.25 -3.01
C PHE A 23 -15.26 5.30 -4.53
N LYS A 24 -16.39 5.75 -5.10
CA LYS A 24 -16.57 5.80 -6.56
C LYS A 24 -15.48 6.62 -7.27
N PRO A 25 -15.04 7.79 -6.75
CA PRO A 25 -13.95 8.53 -7.37
C PRO A 25 -12.62 7.78 -7.37
N LEU A 26 -12.32 7.07 -6.26
CA LEU A 26 -11.10 6.28 -6.13
C LEU A 26 -11.09 5.10 -7.10
N LEU A 27 -12.22 4.39 -7.21
CA LEU A 27 -12.38 3.29 -8.16
C LEU A 27 -12.32 3.76 -9.61
N ALA A 28 -12.87 4.93 -9.92
CA ALA A 28 -12.77 5.53 -11.25
C ALA A 28 -11.30 5.87 -11.61
N LEU A 29 -10.51 6.33 -10.63
CA LEU A 29 -9.08 6.58 -10.80
C LEU A 29 -8.31 5.31 -11.18
N LEU A 30 -8.71 4.15 -10.65
CA LEU A 30 -8.14 2.85 -11.04
C LEU A 30 -8.43 2.45 -12.50
N GLN A 31 -9.43 3.05 -13.16
CA GLN A 31 -9.73 2.75 -14.57
C GLN A 31 -8.99 3.67 -15.54
N ILE A 32 -8.23 4.64 -15.02
CA ILE A 32 -7.52 5.64 -15.84
C ILE A 32 -6.04 5.25 -15.95
N ASP A 33 -5.52 5.23 -17.17
CA ASP A 33 -4.08 5.15 -17.39
C ASP A 33 -3.41 6.46 -17.01
N ILE A 34 -2.42 6.35 -16.13
CA ILE A 34 -1.65 7.50 -15.64
C ILE A 34 -0.47 7.70 -16.58
N CYS A 35 -0.45 8.82 -17.29
CA CYS A 35 0.70 9.22 -18.09
C CYS A 35 1.87 9.60 -17.17
N GLU A 36 3.09 9.17 -17.51
CA GLU A 36 4.30 9.37 -16.69
C GLU A 36 4.56 10.85 -16.35
N ASP A 37 4.18 11.77 -17.23
CA ASP A 37 4.42 13.21 -17.06
C ASP A 37 3.44 13.92 -16.10
N VAL A 38 2.38 13.22 -15.64
CA VAL A 38 1.35 13.83 -14.80
C VAL A 38 1.87 14.04 -13.38
N LYS A 39 1.68 15.25 -12.84
CA LYS A 39 1.98 15.56 -11.44
C LYS A 39 0.69 15.65 -10.63
N ILE A 40 0.53 14.72 -9.70
CA ILE A 40 -0.57 14.66 -8.74
C ILE A 40 -0.12 15.40 -7.49
N LYS A 41 -0.63 16.61 -7.29
CA LYS A 41 -0.26 17.43 -6.14
C LYS A 41 -1.03 16.98 -4.90
N CYS A 42 -0.29 16.66 -3.85
CA CYS A 42 -0.81 16.29 -2.54
C CYS A 42 -0.26 17.23 -1.46
N SER A 43 -1.05 17.43 -0.41
CA SER A 43 -0.72 18.22 0.76
C SER A 43 0.25 17.47 1.69
N LYS A 44 0.82 18.18 2.66
CA LYS A 44 1.65 17.55 3.71
C LYS A 44 0.88 16.56 4.58
N GLN A 45 -0.45 16.66 4.61
CA GLN A 45 -1.32 15.80 5.42
C GLN A 45 -1.72 14.53 4.69
N PHE A 46 -1.31 14.36 3.43
CA PHE A 46 -1.75 13.25 2.58
C PHE A 46 -1.46 11.88 3.21
N LEU A 47 -0.26 11.66 3.75
CA LEU A 47 0.06 10.40 4.42
C LEU A 47 -0.86 10.12 5.62
N ARG A 48 -1.14 11.15 6.43
CA ARG A 48 -2.05 10.99 7.57
C ARG A 48 -3.45 10.60 7.12
N LYS A 49 -3.98 11.27 6.10
CA LYS A 49 -5.31 10.94 5.54
C LYS A 49 -5.35 9.51 4.99
N LEU A 50 -4.32 9.12 4.26
CA LEU A 50 -4.20 7.76 3.72
C LEU A 50 -4.20 6.72 4.85
N ASP A 51 -3.40 6.96 5.89
CA ASP A 51 -3.30 6.11 7.06
C ASP A 51 -4.61 5.99 7.83
N ASP A 52 -5.27 7.12 8.09
CA ASP A 52 -6.59 7.16 8.74
C ASP A 52 -7.61 6.34 7.94
N LEU A 53 -7.57 6.41 6.60
CA LEU A 53 -8.48 5.67 5.74
C LEU A 53 -8.19 4.16 5.77
N ILE A 54 -6.94 3.75 5.56
CA ILE A 54 -6.56 2.33 5.56
C ILE A 54 -6.86 1.69 6.92
N CYS A 55 -6.50 2.35 8.02
CA CYS A 55 -6.79 1.84 9.37
C CYS A 55 -8.29 1.69 9.60
N ARG A 56 -9.11 2.65 9.16
CA ARG A 56 -10.56 2.57 9.28
C ARG A 56 -11.15 1.38 8.52
N GLU A 57 -10.72 1.15 7.28
CA GLU A 57 -11.25 0.06 6.47
C GLU A 57 -10.72 -1.33 6.91
N LEU A 58 -9.47 -1.41 7.38
CA LEU A 58 -8.95 -2.61 8.05
C LEU A 58 -9.76 -2.97 9.31
N ASN A 59 -10.09 -1.99 10.14
CA ASN A 59 -10.91 -2.21 11.34
C ASN A 59 -12.33 -2.68 11.02
N LYS A 60 -12.89 -2.24 9.89
CA LYS A 60 -14.18 -2.75 9.37
C LYS A 60 -14.05 -4.12 8.70
N LYS A 61 -12.82 -4.61 8.48
CA LYS A 61 -12.51 -5.81 7.70
C LYS A 61 -13.00 -5.71 6.24
N ASP A 62 -13.03 -4.49 5.68
CA ASP A 62 -13.40 -4.26 4.28
C ASP A 62 -12.17 -4.43 3.37
N ILE A 63 -11.87 -5.69 3.08
CA ILE A 63 -10.68 -6.15 2.36
C ILE A 63 -10.61 -5.57 0.94
N GLN A 64 -11.74 -5.53 0.22
CA GLN A 64 -11.79 -5.02 -1.15
C GLN A 64 -11.49 -3.54 -1.22
N THR A 65 -12.02 -2.77 -0.26
CA THR A 65 -11.74 -1.35 -0.17
C THR A 65 -10.28 -1.09 0.21
N VAL A 66 -9.70 -1.85 1.15
CA VAL A 66 -8.28 -1.75 1.50
C VAL A 66 -7.39 -2.01 0.28
N SER A 67 -7.63 -3.11 -0.44
CA SER A 67 -6.94 -3.46 -1.71
C SER A 67 -7.03 -2.31 -2.72
N SER A 68 -8.23 -1.77 -2.95
CA SER A 68 -8.45 -0.65 -3.89
C SER A 68 -7.64 0.60 -3.52
N ILE A 69 -7.50 0.91 -2.23
CA ILE A 69 -6.68 2.01 -1.74
C ILE A 69 -5.19 1.73 -2.00
N LEU A 70 -4.70 0.55 -1.65
CA LEU A 70 -3.30 0.15 -1.84
C LEU A 70 -2.90 0.24 -3.32
N ILE A 71 -3.71 -0.33 -4.22
CA ILE A 71 -3.50 -0.29 -5.67
C ILE A 71 -3.46 1.16 -6.16
N SER A 72 -4.38 2.01 -5.68
CA SER A 72 -4.44 3.43 -6.09
C SER A 72 -3.13 4.15 -5.76
N ILE A 73 -2.57 3.91 -4.58
CA ILE A 73 -1.28 4.50 -4.17
C ILE A 73 -0.13 3.91 -4.98
N GLY A 74 -0.10 2.59 -5.16
CA GLY A 74 0.93 1.91 -5.96
C GLY A 74 0.98 2.44 -7.40
N ARG A 75 -0.19 2.64 -8.04
CA ARG A 75 -0.30 3.19 -9.39
C ARG A 75 0.10 4.65 -9.49
N CYS A 76 -0.28 5.48 -8.51
CA CYS A 76 0.06 6.90 -8.50
C CYS A 76 1.49 7.17 -8.01
N SER A 77 2.24 6.15 -7.58
CA SER A 77 3.49 6.27 -6.86
C SER A 77 4.48 7.28 -7.45
N LYS A 78 4.80 7.14 -8.74
CA LYS A 78 5.75 8.01 -9.45
C LYS A 78 5.21 9.42 -9.70
N ASN A 79 3.89 9.60 -9.63
CA ASN A 79 3.20 10.84 -10.00
C ASN A 79 2.81 11.70 -8.81
N ILE A 80 2.90 11.19 -7.57
CA ILE A 80 2.58 11.99 -6.37
C ILE A 80 3.68 13.01 -6.11
N PHE A 81 3.30 14.26 -5.88
CA PHE A 81 4.20 15.34 -5.46
C PHE A 81 3.67 16.02 -4.20
N ILE A 82 4.53 16.15 -3.19
CA ILE A 82 4.22 16.87 -1.95
C ILE A 82 5.19 18.03 -1.84
N LEU A 83 4.66 19.26 -1.78
CA LEU A 83 5.46 20.50 -1.79
C LEU A 83 6.49 20.59 -2.95
N GLY A 84 6.16 20.01 -4.10
CA GLY A 84 7.05 19.99 -5.27
C GLY A 84 8.16 18.94 -5.21
N GLN A 85 8.25 18.13 -4.15
CA GLN A 85 9.14 16.98 -4.06
C GLN A 85 8.44 15.68 -4.40
N ALA A 86 9.22 14.63 -4.70
CA ALA A 86 8.71 13.29 -4.94
C ALA A 86 7.90 12.81 -3.72
N GLY A 87 6.64 12.48 -3.96
CA GLY A 87 5.62 12.24 -2.94
C GLY A 87 5.97 11.08 -2.04
N LEU A 88 6.27 9.91 -2.60
CA LEU A 88 6.60 8.72 -1.82
C LEU A 88 7.86 8.87 -0.98
N GLN A 89 8.93 9.46 -1.52
CA GLN A 89 10.14 9.76 -0.72
C GLN A 89 9.82 10.71 0.43
N THR A 90 8.92 11.68 0.21
CA THR A 90 8.43 12.56 1.27
C THR A 90 7.62 11.78 2.31
N MET A 91 6.76 10.85 1.88
CA MET A 91 5.96 10.01 2.77
C MET A 91 6.82 9.03 3.59
N ILE A 92 7.88 8.46 3.01
CA ILE A 92 8.87 7.62 3.73
C ILE A 92 9.49 8.42 4.89
N LYS A 93 9.94 9.65 4.63
CA LYS A 93 10.46 10.56 5.68
C LYS A 93 9.41 10.93 6.74
N GLN A 94 8.12 10.84 6.40
CA GLN A 94 7.00 11.07 7.31
C GLN A 94 6.55 9.79 8.04
N GLY A 95 7.25 8.66 7.86
CA GLY A 95 6.99 7.41 8.56
C GLY A 95 6.03 6.46 7.82
N LEU A 96 5.97 6.51 6.49
CA LEU A 96 5.14 5.59 5.69
C LEU A 96 5.43 4.12 6.00
N VAL A 97 6.70 3.73 6.12
CA VAL A 97 7.07 2.33 6.34
C VAL A 97 6.53 1.82 7.68
N GLN A 98 6.63 2.62 8.74
CA GLN A 98 6.14 2.28 10.07
C GLN A 98 4.59 2.19 10.09
N LYS A 99 3.92 3.05 9.32
CA LYS A 99 2.46 2.95 9.12
C LYS A 99 2.09 1.67 8.38
N MET A 100 2.82 1.31 7.33
CA MET A 100 2.61 0.04 6.64
C MET A 100 2.83 -1.18 7.54
N VAL A 101 3.81 -1.14 8.45
CA VAL A 101 3.95 -2.20 9.48
C VAL A 101 2.68 -2.29 10.32
N SER A 102 2.12 -1.15 10.76
CA SER A 102 0.87 -1.14 11.50
C SER A 102 -0.32 -1.67 10.68
N TRP A 103 -0.39 -1.35 9.38
CA TRP A 103 -1.40 -1.91 8.48
C TRP A 103 -1.27 -3.43 8.35
N PHE A 104 -0.03 -3.92 8.25
CA PHE A 104 0.26 -5.35 8.19
C PHE A 104 -0.06 -6.07 9.51
N GLU A 105 0.27 -5.49 10.67
CA GLU A 105 -0.14 -6.05 11.96
C GLU A 105 -1.65 -6.13 12.11
N ASN A 106 -2.37 -5.07 11.73
CA ASN A 106 -3.82 -5.03 11.78
C ASN A 106 -4.46 -6.05 10.81
N SER A 107 -3.81 -6.34 9.68
CA SER A 107 -4.31 -7.34 8.74
C SER A 107 -4.09 -8.78 9.21
N LYS A 108 -3.17 -9.05 10.15
CA LYS A 108 -2.94 -10.41 10.69
C LYS A 108 -4.20 -11.02 11.29
N GLU A 109 -5.06 -10.24 11.94
CA GLU A 109 -6.34 -10.76 12.45
C GLU A 109 -7.24 -11.23 11.30
N ILE A 110 -7.26 -10.51 10.18
CA ILE A 110 -8.02 -10.89 8.98
C ILE A 110 -7.43 -12.16 8.36
N ILE A 111 -6.10 -12.25 8.27
CA ILE A 111 -5.38 -13.42 7.75
C ILE A 111 -5.70 -14.68 8.58
N LEU A 112 -5.67 -14.57 9.91
CA LEU A 112 -5.87 -15.71 10.82
C LEU A 112 -7.33 -16.16 10.93
N ASN A 113 -8.28 -15.26 10.69
CA ASN A 113 -9.71 -15.56 10.75
C ASN A 113 -10.24 -16.32 9.52
N GLN A 114 -9.39 -16.62 8.53
CA GLN A 114 -9.77 -17.47 7.39
C GLN A 114 -10.03 -18.90 7.86
N GLN A 115 -11.31 -19.29 7.91
CA GLN A 115 -11.70 -20.68 8.14
C GLN A 115 -11.41 -21.54 6.90
N GLN A 116 -10.17 -21.99 6.68
CA GLN A 116 -9.75 -22.91 5.59
C GLN A 116 -10.20 -22.55 4.15
N SER A 117 -10.93 -21.46 3.95
CA SER A 117 -11.40 -21.00 2.66
C SER A 117 -10.25 -20.29 1.96
N LYS A 118 -10.16 -20.55 0.65
CA LYS A 118 -9.32 -19.77 -0.26
C LYS A 118 -9.99 -18.42 -0.46
N ASP A 119 -9.99 -17.56 0.56
CA ASP A 119 -10.52 -16.21 0.42
C ASP A 119 -9.57 -15.41 -0.48
N GLU A 120 -9.86 -15.48 -1.77
CA GLU A 120 -9.14 -14.80 -2.85
C GLU A 120 -9.03 -13.30 -2.56
N ALA A 121 -10.02 -12.70 -1.90
CA ALA A 121 -9.98 -11.28 -1.57
C ALA A 121 -8.87 -10.96 -0.57
N VAL A 122 -8.67 -11.80 0.45
CA VAL A 122 -7.59 -11.58 1.43
C VAL A 122 -6.23 -11.84 0.79
N MET A 123 -6.12 -12.90 -0.03
CA MET A 123 -4.90 -13.15 -0.81
C MET A 123 -4.51 -11.93 -1.64
N ASN A 124 -5.46 -11.40 -2.42
CA ASN A 124 -5.25 -10.22 -3.26
C ASN A 124 -4.85 -8.99 -2.43
N MET A 125 -5.51 -8.74 -1.30
CA MET A 125 -5.13 -7.62 -0.43
C MET A 125 -3.71 -7.73 0.12
N ILE A 126 -3.25 -8.95 0.46
CA ILE A 126 -1.87 -9.15 0.92
C ILE A 126 -0.87 -8.99 -0.23
N GLU A 127 -1.19 -9.48 -1.42
CA GLU A 127 -0.41 -9.23 -2.64
C GLU A 127 -0.29 -7.73 -2.92
N ASP A 128 -1.40 -6.99 -2.88
CA ASP A 128 -1.42 -5.53 -3.11
C ASP A 128 -0.60 -4.77 -2.05
N LEU A 129 -0.64 -5.20 -0.79
CA LEU A 129 0.17 -4.63 0.28
C LEU A 129 1.65 -4.86 0.01
N PHE A 130 2.03 -6.08 -0.36
CA PHE A 130 3.42 -6.39 -0.70
C PHE A 130 3.88 -5.73 -2.00
N ASP A 131 3.01 -5.54 -2.98
CA ASP A 131 3.32 -4.79 -4.20
C ASP A 131 3.61 -3.34 -3.89
N LEU A 132 2.79 -2.68 -3.07
CA LEU A 132 3.08 -1.33 -2.60
C LEU A 132 4.39 -1.29 -1.79
N LEU A 133 4.66 -2.30 -0.97
CA LEU A 133 5.90 -2.42 -0.21
C LEU A 133 7.12 -2.52 -1.13
N MET A 134 7.03 -3.30 -2.21
CA MET A 134 8.09 -3.43 -3.22
C MET A 134 8.33 -2.11 -3.96
N VAL A 135 7.26 -1.36 -4.28
CA VAL A 135 7.38 0.00 -4.86
C VAL A 135 8.17 0.91 -3.93
N ILE A 136 7.95 0.84 -2.61
CA ILE A 136 8.67 1.63 -1.61
C ILE A 136 10.12 1.16 -1.45
N TYR A 137 10.35 -0.16 -1.47
CA TYR A 137 11.69 -0.74 -1.42
C TYR A 137 12.56 -0.27 -2.61
N ASP A 138 11.98 -0.17 -3.81
CA ASP A 138 12.71 0.17 -5.04
C ASP A 138 12.89 1.68 -5.26
N ILE A 139 12.22 2.57 -4.49
CA ILE A 139 12.18 4.01 -4.83
C ILE A 139 13.39 4.83 -4.36
N SER A 140 14.08 4.38 -3.31
CA SER A 140 15.28 5.03 -2.76
C SER A 140 16.01 4.10 -1.78
N ASP A 141 17.30 4.37 -1.54
CA ASP A 141 18.09 3.63 -0.54
C ASP A 141 17.49 3.76 0.87
N GLU A 142 16.93 4.92 1.20
CA GLU A 142 16.20 5.13 2.45
C GLU A 142 14.97 4.21 2.56
N GLY A 143 14.17 4.11 1.48
CA GLY A 143 13.02 3.21 1.44
C GLY A 143 13.44 1.75 1.57
N LYS A 144 14.49 1.35 0.82
CA LYS A 144 15.10 0.03 0.89
C LYS A 144 15.51 -0.34 2.32
N ASN A 145 16.31 0.50 2.97
CA ASN A 145 16.81 0.24 4.32
C ASN A 145 15.67 0.12 5.34
N GLN A 146 14.73 1.07 5.34
CA GLN A 146 13.60 1.03 6.26
C GLN A 146 12.73 -0.22 6.05
N VAL A 147 12.48 -0.63 4.79
CA VAL A 147 11.72 -1.85 4.49
C VAL A 147 12.47 -3.09 5.00
N LEU A 148 13.77 -3.22 4.71
CA LEU A 148 14.55 -4.37 5.19
C LEU A 148 14.54 -4.48 6.71
N GLU A 149 14.79 -3.37 7.41
CA GLU A 149 14.82 -3.36 8.88
C GLU A 149 13.44 -3.63 9.50
N SER A 150 12.37 -3.08 8.91
CA SER A 150 11.04 -3.10 9.52
C SER A 150 10.20 -4.31 9.12
N PHE A 151 10.33 -4.80 7.87
CA PHE A 151 9.44 -5.84 7.31
C PHE A 151 10.04 -7.24 7.29
N ILE A 152 11.36 -7.42 7.24
CA ILE A 152 11.95 -8.76 7.26
C ILE A 152 11.51 -9.55 8.51
N PRO A 153 11.56 -9.00 9.74
CA PRO A 153 11.08 -9.71 10.93
C PRO A 153 9.59 -10.05 10.85
N GLN A 154 8.78 -9.16 10.28
CA GLN A 154 7.33 -9.33 10.16
C GLN A 154 6.96 -10.44 9.17
N ILE A 155 7.67 -10.50 8.04
CA ILE A 155 7.50 -11.58 7.07
C ILE A 155 7.96 -12.91 7.67
N CYS A 156 9.12 -12.96 8.33
CA CYS A 156 9.58 -14.19 8.99
C CYS A 156 8.55 -14.71 10.00
N ALA A 157 7.98 -13.82 10.83
CA ALA A 157 6.96 -14.18 11.80
C ALA A 157 5.67 -14.73 11.14
N LEU A 158 5.24 -14.13 10.01
CA LEU A 158 4.09 -14.60 9.25
C LEU A 158 4.31 -16.00 8.66
N VAL A 159 5.51 -16.23 8.10
CA VAL A 159 5.85 -17.47 7.39
C VAL A 159 5.93 -18.67 8.32
N ILE A 160 6.43 -18.49 9.54
CA ILE A 160 6.54 -19.59 10.52
C ILE A 160 5.23 -19.87 11.26
N ASP A 161 4.23 -18.99 11.16
CA ASP A 161 2.95 -19.17 11.85
C ASP A 161 2.09 -20.21 11.12
N SER A 162 2.03 -21.42 11.69
CA SER A 162 1.31 -22.56 11.10
C SER A 162 -0.20 -22.36 10.94
N ARG A 163 -0.77 -21.30 11.51
CA ARG A 163 -2.20 -20.96 11.37
C ARG A 163 -2.46 -20.15 10.10
N VAL A 164 -1.44 -19.52 9.54
CA VAL A 164 -1.55 -18.72 8.31
C VAL A 164 -1.70 -19.66 7.11
N ASN A 165 -2.56 -19.27 6.17
CA ASN A 165 -2.75 -20.00 4.92
C ASN A 165 -1.41 -20.17 4.18
N PHE A 166 -1.12 -21.37 3.70
CA PHE A 166 0.12 -21.69 2.98
C PHE A 166 0.37 -20.75 1.78
N CYS A 167 -0.67 -20.37 1.03
CA CYS A 167 -0.52 -19.45 -0.09
C CYS A 167 -0.04 -18.06 0.36
N ILE A 168 -0.50 -17.57 1.51
CA ILE A 168 -0.05 -16.29 2.10
C ILE A 168 1.41 -16.40 2.53
N GLN A 169 1.78 -17.50 3.21
CA GLN A 169 3.16 -17.75 3.61
C GLN A 169 4.08 -17.80 2.38
N GLN A 170 3.66 -18.47 1.32
CA GLN A 170 4.42 -18.59 0.08
C GLN A 170 4.62 -17.24 -0.61
N GLU A 171 3.58 -16.40 -0.71
CA GLU A 171 3.71 -15.08 -1.31
C GLU A 171 4.62 -14.16 -0.48
N ALA A 172 4.49 -14.18 0.85
CA ALA A 172 5.37 -13.44 1.74
C ALA A 172 6.85 -13.87 1.59
N LEU A 173 7.11 -15.19 1.55
CA LEU A 173 8.45 -15.75 1.29
C LEU A 173 9.01 -15.29 -0.05
N LYS A 174 8.20 -15.34 -1.11
CA LYS A 174 8.61 -14.92 -2.46
C LYS A 174 9.00 -13.44 -2.49
N LYS A 175 8.23 -12.56 -1.85
CA LYS A 175 8.53 -11.13 -1.74
C LYS A 175 9.79 -10.87 -0.92
N MET A 176 9.96 -11.58 0.20
CA MET A 176 11.18 -11.49 1.01
C MET A 176 12.42 -11.91 0.22
N ASN A 177 12.37 -13.05 -0.46
CA ASN A 177 13.49 -13.51 -1.30
C ASN A 177 13.84 -12.47 -2.37
N LEU A 178 12.83 -11.90 -3.03
CA LEU A 178 13.05 -10.83 -4.02
C LEU A 178 13.73 -9.59 -3.42
N MET A 179 13.40 -9.21 -2.18
CA MET A 179 14.08 -8.11 -1.48
C MET A 179 15.53 -8.46 -1.16
N LEU A 180 15.80 -9.68 -0.71
CA LEU A 180 17.15 -10.13 -0.33
C LEU A 180 18.06 -10.31 -1.56
N ASP A 181 17.55 -10.86 -2.66
CA ASP A 181 18.28 -11.05 -3.92
C ASP A 181 18.78 -9.72 -4.53
N ARG A 182 18.13 -8.60 -4.17
CA ARG A 182 18.43 -7.25 -4.68
C ARG A 182 19.35 -6.44 -3.75
N ILE A 183 19.81 -7.02 -2.65
CA ILE A 183 20.82 -6.38 -1.80
C ILE A 183 22.17 -6.44 -2.54
N PRO A 184 22.83 -5.29 -2.81
CA PRO A 184 24.15 -5.30 -3.41
C PRO A 184 25.13 -6.08 -2.52
N GLN A 185 25.89 -7.00 -3.13
CA GLN A 185 26.94 -7.77 -2.46
C GLN A 185 28.17 -6.91 -2.15
#